data_AF-A0A1B6HW19-F1
#
_entry.id   AF-A0A1B6HW19-F1
#
_cell.length_a   1.000
_cell.length_b   1.000
_cell.length_c   1.000
_cell.angle_alpha   90.00
_cell.angle_beta   90.00
_cell.angle_gamma   90.00
#
_symmetry.space_group_name_H-M   'P 1'
#
loop_
_entity.id
_entity.type
_entity.pdbx_description
1 polymer ?
#
loop_
_entity_poly.entity_id
_entity_poly.type
_entity_poly.pdbx_seq_one_letter_code
_entity_poly.pdbx_strand_id
1 'polypeptide(L)'
;SRDQCQISNKIKPVCDPLCVGGCSGPGPKACFTCSKFIINDECVDHCPVGTYEYLNRRCISEVECVSMTRLRKATKENKSVVAPDVNTFITFNNTCIDTCPAGYERSSDSKSCVVCPGGTCSKTCNGSLVENIVTAESLRGCTYINGSLEINIKMGKSKTISRELEENLGSIKEIKGG
;
A
#
# COMPACT_ATOMS: atom_id res chain seq x y z
N SER A 1 23.62 36.74 -33.57
CA SER A 1 22.25 36.93 -34.08
C SER A 1 21.35 35.91 -33.42
N ARG A 2 20.75 36.28 -32.28
CA ARG A 2 19.66 35.54 -31.64
C ARG A 2 18.36 36.02 -32.31
N ASP A 3 17.31 35.22 -32.26
CA ASP A 3 15.94 35.54 -32.74
C ASP A 3 15.62 35.12 -34.17
N GLN A 4 15.63 33.81 -34.42
CA GLN A 4 14.69 33.20 -35.38
C GLN A 4 14.07 31.94 -34.79
N CYS A 5 13.19 32.11 -33.79
CA CYS A 5 12.15 31.12 -33.55
C CYS A 5 11.12 31.33 -34.66
N GLN A 6 11.38 30.78 -35.85
CA GLN A 6 10.49 30.96 -36.99
C GLN A 6 9.13 30.37 -36.64
N ILE A 7 8.15 31.28 -36.51
CA ILE A 7 6.71 30.98 -36.51
C ILE A 7 6.39 30.52 -37.94
N SER A 8 6.82 29.30 -38.26
CA SER A 8 6.18 28.56 -39.34
C SER A 8 4.73 28.42 -38.91
N ASN A 9 3.80 28.75 -39.80
CA ASN A 9 2.38 28.55 -39.65
C ASN A 9 2.09 27.02 -39.68
N LYS A 10 2.71 26.27 -38.76
CA LYS A 10 2.45 24.87 -38.51
C LYS A 10 1.18 24.85 -37.70
N ILE A 11 0.10 24.46 -38.37
CA ILE A 11 -1.14 24.05 -37.70
C ILE A 11 -0.72 23.18 -36.52
N LYS A 12 -0.95 23.67 -35.30
CA LYS A 12 -0.63 22.92 -34.10
C LYS A 12 -1.41 21.60 -34.21
N PRO A 13 -0.74 20.43 -34.16
CA PRO A 13 -1.46 19.17 -34.27
C PRO A 13 -2.51 19.12 -33.16
N VAL A 14 -3.73 18.73 -33.54
CA VAL A 14 -4.81 18.49 -32.57
C VAL A 14 -4.44 17.22 -31.82
N CYS A 15 -4.02 17.39 -30.58
CA CYS A 15 -3.63 16.27 -29.72
C CYS A 15 -4.84 15.55 -29.17
N ASP A 16 -4.65 14.28 -28.84
CA ASP A 16 -5.61 13.49 -28.10
C ASP A 16 -5.83 14.09 -26.69
N PRO A 17 -7.06 14.06 -26.14
CA PRO A 17 -7.33 14.52 -24.77
C PRO A 17 -6.48 13.81 -23.70
N LEU A 18 -5.97 12.62 -23.97
CA LEU A 18 -5.08 11.88 -23.08
C LEU A 18 -3.63 12.37 -23.12
N CYS A 19 -3.27 13.27 -24.05
CA CYS A 19 -1.94 13.85 -24.11
C CYS A 19 -1.76 15.00 -23.13
N VAL A 20 -0.58 15.10 -22.52
CA VAL A 20 -0.12 16.26 -21.75
C VAL A 20 1.20 16.77 -22.32
N GLY A 21 1.35 18.10 -22.41
CA GLY A 21 2.60 18.72 -22.87
C GLY A 21 2.83 18.72 -24.39
N GLY A 22 2.01 18.01 -25.17
CA GLY A 22 2.01 18.04 -26.63
C GLY A 22 1.97 16.67 -27.29
N CYS A 23 1.98 16.67 -28.62
CA CYS A 23 1.92 15.47 -29.45
C CYS A 23 2.65 15.69 -30.78
N SER A 24 3.08 14.60 -31.41
CA SER A 24 3.66 14.58 -32.76
C SER A 24 2.60 14.53 -33.87
N GLY A 25 1.35 14.21 -33.54
CA GLY A 25 0.25 13.97 -34.47
C GLY A 25 -1.07 13.66 -33.74
N PRO A 26 -2.11 13.22 -34.46
CA PRO A 26 -3.40 12.88 -33.87
C PRO A 26 -3.38 11.52 -33.14
N GLY A 27 -4.28 11.37 -32.17
CA GLY A 27 -4.52 10.12 -31.46
C GLY A 27 -3.58 9.83 -30.29
N PRO A 28 -3.91 8.82 -29.47
CA PRO A 28 -3.30 8.60 -28.16
C PRO A 28 -1.86 8.03 -28.22
N LYS A 29 -1.43 7.51 -29.37
CA LYS A 29 -0.04 7.05 -29.60
C LYS A 29 0.93 8.17 -29.94
N ALA A 30 0.41 9.32 -30.33
CA ALA A 30 1.23 10.45 -30.76
C ALA A 30 1.60 11.39 -29.59
N CYS A 31 1.17 11.08 -28.37
CA CYS A 31 1.45 11.89 -27.19
C CYS A 31 2.93 11.83 -26.81
N PHE A 32 3.50 12.98 -26.42
CA PHE A 32 4.82 12.98 -25.77
C PHE A 32 4.76 12.53 -24.31
N THR A 33 3.62 12.76 -23.66
CA THR A 33 3.37 12.32 -22.27
C THR A 33 1.89 12.04 -22.11
N CYS A 34 1.54 10.96 -21.41
CA CYS A 34 0.16 10.61 -21.09
C CYS A 34 -0.31 11.34 -19.82
N SER A 35 -1.58 11.73 -19.79
CA SER A 35 -2.23 12.30 -18.60
C SER A 35 -2.39 11.28 -17.47
N LYS A 36 -2.66 10.03 -17.84
CA LYS A 36 -2.86 8.90 -16.94
C LYS A 36 -1.89 7.76 -17.27
N PHE A 37 -2.35 6.72 -17.95
CA PHE A 37 -1.60 5.48 -18.12
C PHE A 37 -1.03 5.35 -19.53
N ILE A 38 0.15 4.73 -19.62
CA ILE A 38 0.72 4.25 -20.87
C ILE A 38 0.74 2.72 -20.90
N ILE A 39 0.38 2.15 -22.05
CA ILE A 39 0.54 0.72 -22.35
C ILE A 39 0.90 0.57 -23.83
N ASN A 40 1.96 -0.18 -24.15
CA ASN A 40 2.42 -0.41 -25.53
C ASN A 40 2.52 0.89 -26.37
N ASP A 41 3.14 1.92 -25.80
CA ASP A 41 3.30 3.27 -26.39
C ASP A 41 2.00 4.02 -26.72
N GLU A 42 0.88 3.63 -26.10
CA GLU A 42 -0.42 4.27 -26.26
C GLU A 42 -0.92 4.81 -24.92
N CYS A 43 -1.41 6.05 -24.92
CA CYS A 43 -2.08 6.60 -23.74
C CYS A 43 -3.49 6.06 -23.60
N VAL A 44 -3.85 5.61 -22.40
CA VAL A 44 -5.17 5.08 -22.08
C VAL A 44 -5.72 5.71 -20.81
N ASP A 45 -7.05 5.84 -20.75
CA ASP A 45 -7.73 6.40 -19.59
C ASP A 45 -7.77 5.42 -18.41
N HIS A 46 -7.89 4.13 -18.72
CA HIS A 46 -7.90 3.00 -17.79
C HIS A 46 -7.09 1.84 -18.36
N CYS A 47 -6.48 1.04 -17.48
CA CYS A 47 -5.74 -0.13 -17.92
C CYS A 47 -6.67 -1.24 -18.41
N PRO A 48 -6.37 -1.86 -19.57
CA PRO A 48 -7.21 -2.92 -20.13
C PRO A 48 -7.20 -4.18 -19.27
N VAL A 49 -8.21 -5.02 -19.48
CA VAL A 49 -8.36 -6.31 -18.78
C VAL A 49 -7.08 -7.14 -18.89
N GLY A 50 -6.63 -7.68 -17.76
CA GLY A 50 -5.37 -8.44 -17.66
C GLY A 50 -4.15 -7.58 -17.32
N THR A 51 -4.32 -6.26 -17.19
CA THR A 51 -3.28 -5.34 -16.69
C THR A 51 -3.79 -4.49 -15.55
N TYR A 52 -2.88 -3.94 -14.76
CA TYR A 52 -3.17 -3.22 -13.53
C TYR A 52 -2.59 -1.82 -13.56
N GLU A 53 -3.36 -0.86 -13.08
CA GLU A 53 -2.98 0.54 -12.90
C GLU A 53 -1.88 0.64 -11.84
N TYR A 54 -0.72 1.16 -12.25
CA TYR A 54 0.42 1.34 -11.37
C TYR A 54 0.89 2.79 -11.34
N LEU A 55 0.89 3.38 -10.14
CA LEU A 55 1.35 4.75 -9.84
C LEU A 55 0.74 5.83 -10.74
N ASN A 56 -0.50 5.64 -11.20
CA ASN A 56 -1.19 6.54 -12.13
C ASN A 56 -0.34 6.91 -13.36
N ARG A 57 0.48 5.96 -13.85
CA ARG A 57 1.47 6.23 -14.89
C ARG A 57 1.51 5.17 -15.97
N ARG A 58 1.41 3.89 -15.61
CA ARG A 58 1.52 2.77 -16.57
C ARG A 58 0.63 1.61 -16.19
N CYS A 59 0.28 0.82 -17.19
CA CYS A 59 -0.34 -0.48 -16.99
C CYS A 59 0.75 -1.55 -16.91
N ILE A 60 0.65 -2.43 -15.92
CA ILE A 60 1.59 -3.54 -15.72
C ILE A 60 0.85 -4.88 -15.64
N SER A 61 1.55 -5.98 -15.89
CA SER A 61 0.96 -7.32 -15.73
C SER A 61 0.80 -7.69 -14.25
N GLU A 62 -0.06 -8.68 -13.95
CA GLU A 62 -0.16 -9.26 -12.62
C GLU A 62 1.20 -9.74 -12.10
N VAL A 63 1.94 -10.45 -12.97
CA VAL A 63 3.26 -11.00 -12.65
C VAL A 63 4.23 -9.89 -12.28
N GLU A 64 4.26 -8.81 -13.06
CA GLU A 64 5.10 -7.65 -12.74
C GLU A 64 4.68 -7.05 -11.40
N CYS A 65 3.38 -6.87 -11.15
CA CYS A 65 2.86 -6.36 -9.88
C CYS A 65 3.38 -7.19 -8.69
N VAL A 66 3.09 -8.48 -8.65
CA VAL A 66 3.41 -9.32 -7.48
C VAL A 66 4.90 -9.62 -7.31
N SER A 67 5.70 -9.43 -8.37
CA SER A 67 7.16 -9.60 -8.32
C SER A 67 7.90 -8.39 -7.76
N MET A 68 7.27 -7.20 -7.74
CA MET A 68 7.88 -6.00 -7.22
C MET A 68 7.93 -6.02 -5.70
N THR A 69 9.10 -5.72 -5.16
CA THR A 69 9.32 -5.48 -3.73
C THR A 69 9.61 -4.00 -3.50
N ARG A 70 9.10 -3.44 -2.41
CA ARG A 70 9.55 -2.12 -1.97
C ARG A 70 11.02 -2.24 -1.58
N LEU A 71 11.91 -1.63 -2.36
CA LEU A 71 13.29 -1.39 -1.95
C LEU A 71 13.22 -0.54 -0.68
N ARG A 72 13.44 -1.15 0.50
CA ARG A 72 13.73 -0.37 1.70
C ARG A 72 14.95 0.47 1.37
N LYS A 73 14.86 1.80 1.56
CA LYS A 73 16.06 2.64 1.61
C LYS A 73 16.97 1.96 2.63
N ALA A 74 18.08 1.39 2.17
CA ALA A 74 19.07 0.81 3.04
C ALA A 74 19.61 1.96 3.90
N THR A 75 19.01 2.19 5.07
CA THR A 75 19.68 2.89 6.14
C THR A 75 20.92 2.05 6.43
N LYS A 76 22.10 2.67 6.38
CA LYS A 76 23.41 2.01 6.50
C LYS A 76 23.64 1.30 7.85
N GLU A 77 22.61 1.13 8.67
CA GLU A 77 22.67 0.45 9.96
C GLU A 77 21.62 -0.68 9.98
N ASN A 78 22.09 -1.88 10.31
CA ASN A 78 21.39 -3.17 10.37
C ASN A 78 21.17 -3.94 9.06
N LYS A 79 22.27 -4.55 8.62
CA LYS A 79 22.28 -5.88 8.00
C LYS A 79 21.81 -6.92 9.04
N SER A 80 20.50 -7.00 9.30
CA SER A 80 19.98 -8.03 10.21
C SER A 80 18.63 -8.55 9.75
N VAL A 81 18.63 -9.86 9.51
CA VAL A 81 17.49 -10.78 9.48
C VAL A 81 16.40 -10.39 8.49
N VAL A 82 16.38 -11.11 7.37
CA VAL A 82 15.20 -11.26 6.51
C VAL A 82 14.10 -11.89 7.36
N ALA A 83 13.39 -11.06 8.14
CA ALA A 83 12.00 -11.36 8.43
C ALA A 83 11.28 -11.42 7.07
N PRO A 84 10.33 -12.35 6.87
CA PRO A 84 9.55 -12.43 5.64
C PRO A 84 8.61 -11.21 5.57
N ASP A 85 9.18 -10.04 5.26
CA ASP A 85 8.52 -8.76 5.42
C ASP A 85 7.79 -8.43 4.11
N VAL A 86 6.55 -8.92 4.00
CA VAL A 86 5.26 -8.20 3.79
C VAL A 86 5.22 -6.98 2.83
N ASN A 87 6.30 -6.68 2.11
CA ASN A 87 6.49 -5.46 1.31
C ASN A 87 6.42 -5.73 -0.21
N THR A 88 5.71 -6.78 -0.60
CA THR A 88 5.37 -7.08 -2.00
C THR A 88 4.12 -6.31 -2.41
N PHE A 89 4.12 -5.82 -3.65
CA PHE A 89 2.92 -5.29 -4.26
C PHE A 89 1.89 -6.40 -4.48
N ILE A 90 0.62 -6.03 -4.48
CA ILE A 90 -0.56 -6.87 -4.54
C ILE A 90 -1.58 -6.24 -5.48
N THR A 91 -2.45 -7.07 -6.05
CA THR A 91 -3.51 -6.62 -6.94
C THR A 91 -4.78 -6.33 -6.15
N PHE A 92 -5.44 -5.22 -6.49
CA PHE A 92 -6.74 -4.85 -5.90
C PHE A 92 -7.53 -3.96 -6.86
N ASN A 93 -8.75 -4.37 -7.23
CA ASN A 93 -9.66 -3.57 -8.07
C ASN A 93 -8.97 -2.90 -9.28
N ASN A 94 -8.31 -3.68 -10.13
CA ASN A 94 -7.56 -3.20 -11.30
C ASN A 94 -6.34 -2.30 -11.00
N THR A 95 -5.94 -2.19 -9.75
CA THR A 95 -4.75 -1.44 -9.32
C THR A 95 -3.68 -2.36 -8.74
N CYS A 96 -2.42 -1.95 -8.89
CA CYS A 96 -1.30 -2.59 -8.22
C CYS A 96 -0.83 -1.70 -7.06
N ILE A 97 -1.12 -2.13 -5.84
CA ILE A 97 -0.87 -1.38 -4.60
C ILE A 97 -0.01 -2.21 -3.65
N ASP A 98 0.55 -1.61 -2.61
CA ASP A 98 1.38 -2.30 -1.63
C ASP A 98 0.77 -2.33 -0.23
N THR A 99 -0.39 -1.73 -0.06
CA THR A 99 -1.13 -1.69 1.20
C THR A 99 -2.61 -1.79 0.89
N CYS A 100 -3.30 -2.74 1.51
CA CYS A 100 -4.74 -2.85 1.33
C CYS A 100 -5.46 -1.60 1.87
N PRO A 101 -6.50 -1.13 1.20
CA PRO A 101 -7.30 0.00 1.69
C PRO A 101 -8.09 -0.39 2.94
N ALA A 102 -8.65 0.63 3.62
CA ALA A 102 -9.45 0.41 4.83
C ALA A 102 -10.61 -0.57 4.58
N GLY A 103 -10.80 -1.52 5.50
CA GLY A 103 -11.79 -2.59 5.38
C GLY A 103 -11.32 -3.81 4.59
N TYR A 104 -10.09 -3.80 4.09
CA TYR A 104 -9.46 -4.92 3.41
C TYR A 104 -8.13 -5.32 4.07
N GLU A 105 -7.83 -6.61 4.03
CA GLU A 105 -6.56 -7.18 4.49
C GLU A 105 -5.94 -8.04 3.38
N ARG A 106 -4.65 -8.35 3.52
CA ARG A 106 -3.98 -9.23 2.57
C ARG A 106 -4.59 -10.62 2.62
N SER A 107 -4.82 -11.19 1.45
CA SER A 107 -5.15 -12.61 1.28
C SER A 107 -4.05 -13.50 1.88
N SER A 108 -4.40 -14.74 2.21
CA SER A 108 -3.48 -15.74 2.76
C SER A 108 -2.27 -16.01 1.86
N ASP A 109 -2.44 -15.87 0.54
CA ASP A 109 -1.36 -15.99 -0.45
C ASP A 109 -0.55 -14.69 -0.66
N SER A 110 -0.94 -13.61 0.03
CA SER A 110 -0.33 -12.27 -0.05
C SER A 110 -0.27 -11.69 -1.47
N LYS A 111 -1.20 -12.08 -2.37
CA LYS A 111 -1.25 -11.57 -3.75
C LYS A 111 -2.37 -10.57 -4.01
N SER A 112 -3.42 -10.58 -3.19
CA SER A 112 -4.59 -9.73 -3.34
C SER A 112 -5.09 -9.21 -1.99
N CYS A 113 -6.04 -8.28 -2.03
CA CYS A 113 -6.77 -7.81 -0.85
C CYS A 113 -8.16 -8.45 -0.77
N VAL A 114 -8.51 -8.94 0.42
CA VAL A 114 -9.82 -9.51 0.74
C VAL A 114 -10.53 -8.66 1.79
N VAL A 115 -11.86 -8.66 1.77
CA VAL A 115 -12.65 -7.94 2.78
C VAL A 115 -12.37 -8.53 4.16
N CYS A 116 -12.18 -7.65 5.13
CA CYS A 116 -11.90 -8.09 6.50
C CYS A 116 -13.08 -8.88 7.09
N PRO A 117 -12.85 -10.12 7.54
CA PRO A 117 -13.90 -10.98 8.05
C PRO A 117 -14.53 -10.38 9.31
N GLY A 118 -15.85 -10.22 9.29
CA GLY A 118 -16.59 -9.59 10.39
C GLY A 118 -16.41 -8.07 10.51
N GLY A 119 -15.90 -7.39 9.47
CA GLY A 119 -15.83 -5.94 9.39
C GLY A 119 -14.61 -5.28 10.06
N THR A 120 -13.79 -6.05 10.79
CA THR A 120 -12.57 -5.56 11.43
C THR A 120 -11.39 -6.42 11.01
N CYS A 121 -10.37 -5.79 10.43
CA CYS A 121 -9.18 -6.48 9.92
C CYS A 121 -8.34 -7.06 11.05
N SER A 122 -7.76 -8.23 10.81
CA SER A 122 -6.92 -8.88 11.80
C SER A 122 -5.59 -8.14 11.92
N LYS A 123 -5.23 -7.77 13.15
CA LYS A 123 -3.92 -7.22 13.49
C LYS A 123 -3.20 -8.22 14.38
N THR A 124 -2.20 -8.87 13.81
CA THR A 124 -1.29 -9.76 14.53
C THR A 124 -0.20 -8.95 15.22
N CYS A 125 -0.04 -9.15 16.52
CA CYS A 125 0.99 -8.53 17.35
C CYS A 125 1.80 -9.61 18.06
N ASN A 126 3.03 -9.30 18.47
CA ASN A 126 3.85 -10.24 19.23
C ASN A 126 3.36 -10.32 20.68
N GLY A 127 3.66 -11.45 21.33
CA GLY A 127 3.54 -11.59 22.79
C GLY A 127 4.27 -10.48 23.53
N SER A 128 3.76 -10.08 24.69
CA SER A 128 4.26 -8.94 25.45
C SER A 128 4.01 -9.12 26.94
N LEU A 129 4.86 -8.49 27.75
CA LEU A 129 4.67 -8.32 29.19
C LEU A 129 4.09 -6.92 29.43
N VAL A 130 2.83 -6.86 29.87
CA VAL A 130 2.11 -5.62 30.16
C VAL A 130 2.35 -5.22 31.61
N GLU A 131 3.35 -4.37 31.84
CA GLU A 131 3.71 -3.87 33.18
C GLU A 131 3.04 -2.53 33.52
N ASN A 132 2.56 -1.80 32.50
CA ASN A 132 1.90 -0.51 32.64
C ASN A 132 0.98 -0.18 31.45
N ILE A 133 0.29 0.96 31.51
CA ILE A 133 -0.64 1.42 30.45
C ILE A 133 0.10 1.60 29.11
N VAL A 134 1.34 2.11 29.10
CA VAL A 134 2.12 2.32 27.87
C VAL A 134 2.40 1.00 27.15
N THR A 135 2.75 -0.05 27.91
CA THR A 135 2.92 -1.39 27.32
C THR A 135 1.60 -1.96 26.78
N ALA A 136 0.46 -1.66 27.42
CA ALA A 136 -0.86 -2.06 26.92
C ALA A 136 -1.22 -1.31 25.63
N GLU A 137 -0.93 0.00 25.54
CA GLU A 137 -1.19 0.83 24.36
C GLU A 137 -0.52 0.29 23.09
N SER A 138 0.65 -0.34 23.23
CA SER A 138 1.32 -1.00 22.09
C SER A 138 0.49 -2.13 21.47
N LEU A 139 -0.42 -2.72 22.24
CA LEU A 139 -1.33 -3.80 21.83
C LEU A 139 -2.70 -3.30 21.35
N ARG A 140 -2.89 -1.97 21.28
CA ARG A 140 -4.16 -1.38 20.84
C ARG A 140 -4.55 -1.89 19.45
N GLY A 141 -5.77 -2.41 19.37
CA GLY A 141 -6.37 -2.93 18.15
C GLY A 141 -5.78 -4.25 17.65
N CYS A 142 -4.86 -4.88 18.41
CA CYS A 142 -4.42 -6.24 18.10
C CYS A 142 -5.60 -7.20 18.27
N THR A 143 -5.81 -8.08 17.31
CA THR A 143 -6.86 -9.11 17.36
C THR A 143 -6.28 -10.50 17.61
N TYR A 144 -5.00 -10.69 17.28
CA TYR A 144 -4.30 -11.94 17.43
C TYR A 144 -2.90 -11.71 18.01
N ILE A 145 -2.53 -12.47 19.04
CA ILE A 145 -1.21 -12.41 19.66
C ILE A 145 -0.39 -13.64 19.28
N ASN A 146 0.79 -13.41 18.70
CA ASN A 146 1.78 -14.43 18.40
C ASN A 146 2.78 -14.54 19.55
N GLY A 147 2.57 -15.49 20.46
CA GLY A 147 3.33 -15.68 21.68
C GLY A 147 2.48 -15.47 22.93
N SER A 148 3.13 -15.40 24.08
CA SER A 148 2.46 -15.26 25.37
C SER A 148 2.16 -13.81 25.73
N LEU A 149 1.02 -13.57 26.36
CA LEU A 149 0.65 -12.29 26.95
C LEU A 149 0.63 -12.43 28.46
N GLU A 150 1.47 -11.67 29.15
CA GLU A 150 1.53 -11.64 30.62
C GLU A 150 1.20 -10.23 31.11
N ILE A 151 0.41 -10.10 32.18
CA ILE A 151 0.00 -8.79 32.72
C ILE A 151 0.48 -8.68 34.17
N ASN A 152 1.34 -7.69 34.44
CA ASN A 152 1.98 -7.47 35.74
C ASN A 152 1.99 -5.99 36.13
N ILE A 153 0.81 -5.42 36.35
CA ILE A 153 0.66 -4.00 36.72
C ILE A 153 0.66 -3.86 38.25
N LYS A 154 1.70 -3.24 38.79
CA LYS A 154 1.91 -3.10 40.25
C LYS A 154 1.40 -1.79 40.84
N MET A 155 1.23 -0.74 40.03
CA MET A 155 0.93 0.61 40.49
C MET A 155 -0.07 1.33 39.58
N GLY A 156 -0.94 2.16 40.17
CA GLY A 156 -1.88 3.03 39.48
C GLY A 156 -3.29 2.95 40.04
N LYS A 157 -4.17 3.84 39.59
CA LYS A 157 -5.57 3.85 40.04
C LYS A 157 -6.34 2.74 39.33
N SER A 158 -6.91 1.79 40.08
CA SER A 158 -7.62 0.63 39.54
C SER A 158 -8.66 0.99 38.47
N LYS A 159 -9.50 2.01 38.71
CA LYS A 159 -10.51 2.47 37.73
C LYS A 159 -9.89 2.95 36.41
N THR A 160 -8.74 3.62 36.46
CA THR A 160 -8.02 4.07 35.27
C THR A 160 -7.41 2.88 34.54
N ILE A 161 -6.77 1.96 35.27
CA ILE A 161 -6.15 0.77 34.69
C ILE A 161 -7.19 -0.09 33.98
N SER A 162 -8.34 -0.38 34.60
CA SER A 162 -9.38 -1.19 33.96
C SER A 162 -9.87 -0.58 32.65
N ARG A 163 -10.14 0.73 32.63
CA ARG A 163 -10.57 1.43 31.41
C ARG A 163 -9.50 1.34 30.31
N GLU A 164 -8.24 1.63 30.66
CA GLU A 164 -7.14 1.61 29.70
C GLU A 164 -6.87 0.20 29.18
N LEU A 165 -6.95 -0.82 30.02
CA LEU A 165 -6.80 -2.20 29.57
C LEU A 165 -7.94 -2.63 28.64
N GLU A 166 -9.18 -2.25 28.92
CA GLU A 166 -10.31 -2.53 28.03
C GLU A 166 -10.16 -1.84 26.68
N GLU A 167 -9.72 -0.57 26.69
CA GLU A 167 -9.48 0.21 25.47
C GLU A 167 -8.33 -0.36 24.62
N ASN A 168 -7.26 -0.83 25.26
CA ASN A 168 -6.06 -1.26 24.57
C ASN A 168 -6.04 -2.77 24.24
N LEU A 169 -6.60 -3.63 25.09
CA LEU A 169 -6.58 -5.08 24.93
C LEU A 169 -7.92 -5.68 24.50
N GLY A 170 -9.02 -4.91 24.57
CA GLY A 170 -10.38 -5.44 24.34
C GLY A 170 -10.67 -5.94 22.92
N SER A 171 -9.80 -5.65 21.95
CA SER A 171 -9.91 -6.17 20.58
C SER A 171 -9.28 -7.56 20.38
N ILE A 172 -8.50 -8.05 21.34
CA ILE A 172 -7.79 -9.34 21.23
C ILE A 172 -8.80 -10.48 21.29
N LYS A 173 -8.76 -11.36 20.28
CA LYS A 173 -9.65 -12.52 20.14
C LYS A 173 -8.93 -13.85 20.37
N GLU A 174 -7.67 -13.95 19.97
CA GLU A 174 -6.89 -15.20 20.06
C GLU A 174 -5.44 -14.91 20.48
N ILE A 175 -4.86 -15.83 21.26
CA ILE A 175 -3.46 -15.80 21.72
C ILE A 175 -2.87 -17.18 21.44
N LYS A 176 -1.84 -17.26 20.60
CA LYS A 176 -1.05 -18.49 20.46
C LYS A 176 0.04 -18.51 21.53
N GLY A 177 -0.31 -19.11 22.67
CA GLY A 177 0.64 -19.41 23.74
C GLY A 177 1.72 -20.40 23.28
N GLY A 178 2.90 -20.28 23.89
CA GLY A 178 3.98 -21.27 23.81
C GLY A 178 3.87 -22.33 24.88
#